data_AF-A0A8U0P3V2-F1
#
_entry.id   AF-A0A8U0P3V2-F1
#
_cell.length_a   1.000
_cell.length_b   1.000
_cell.length_c   1.000
_cell.angle_alpha   90.00
_cell.angle_beta   90.00
_cell.angle_gamma   90.00
#
_symmetry.space_group_name_H-M   'P 1'
#
loop_
_entity.id
_entity.type
_entity.pdbx_description
1 polymer ?
#
loop_
_entity_poly.entity_id
_entity_poly.type
_entity_poly.pdbx_seq_one_letter_code
_entity_poly.pdbx_strand_id
1 'polypeptide(L)'
;MYCEGTGRISPSGPCIAGFVCFGAASQPSPSDNITGAPCPPGFYCPVGSSVPSPCPKGTFSEQSGLTEPSQCRRCVPGFYCAEPGLKAVTGACLPGFYCLEGSQSAAPMSGVFGGVCNPGHYCESGTSVPASCPAGTHHNNTGGKKRDDCKPCPDGNVMIFREM
;
A
#
# COMPACT_ATOMS: atom_id res chain seq x y z
N MET A 1 -25.66 -6.28 16.69
CA MET A 1 -26.77 -5.72 17.50
C MET A 1 -26.44 -5.90 18.97
N TYR A 2 -26.99 -5.08 19.85
CA TYR A 2 -26.82 -5.19 21.30
C TYR A 2 -28.18 -5.15 22.03
N CYS A 3 -28.21 -5.65 23.27
CA CYS A 3 -29.39 -5.71 24.14
C CYS A 3 -29.08 -5.07 25.50
N GLU A 4 -29.49 -3.83 25.69
CA GLU A 4 -29.32 -3.09 26.95
C GLU A 4 -30.50 -3.34 27.90
N GLY A 5 -30.25 -3.75 29.14
CA GLY A 5 -31.29 -4.01 30.14
C GLY A 5 -31.89 -5.43 30.08
N THR A 6 -32.92 -5.68 30.90
CA THR A 6 -33.52 -7.02 31.10
C THR A 6 -34.92 -7.14 30.48
N GLY A 7 -35.34 -8.35 30.12
CA GLY A 7 -36.71 -8.62 29.67
C GLY A 7 -37.06 -8.10 28.26
N ARG A 8 -36.05 -7.86 27.40
CA ARG A 8 -36.29 -7.40 26.03
C ARG A 8 -36.77 -8.53 25.12
N ILE A 9 -37.77 -8.24 24.29
CA ILE A 9 -38.25 -9.12 23.22
C ILE A 9 -37.65 -8.78 21.84
N SER A 10 -36.81 -7.75 21.77
CA SER A 10 -36.10 -7.32 20.55
C SER A 10 -34.79 -6.61 20.90
N PRO A 11 -33.83 -6.54 19.95
CA PRO A 11 -32.56 -5.84 20.17
C PRO A 11 -32.75 -4.35 20.46
N SER A 12 -31.88 -3.76 21.28
CA SER A 12 -31.86 -2.32 21.56
C SER A 12 -31.43 -1.50 20.34
N GLY A 13 -30.50 -2.04 19.55
CA GLY A 13 -30.02 -1.37 18.35
C GLY A 13 -28.80 -2.05 17.71
N PRO A 14 -28.32 -1.49 16.59
CA PRO A 14 -27.05 -1.89 16.00
C PRO A 14 -25.88 -1.43 16.87
N CYS A 15 -24.75 -2.10 16.72
CA CYS A 15 -23.51 -1.64 17.34
C CYS A 15 -23.01 -0.38 16.64
N ILE A 16 -22.36 0.51 17.37
CA ILE A 16 -21.88 1.76 16.78
C ILE A 16 -20.73 1.48 15.81
N ALA A 17 -20.51 2.42 14.88
CA ALA A 17 -19.38 2.32 13.96
C ALA A 17 -18.06 2.29 14.74
N GLY A 18 -17.06 1.61 14.17
CA GLY A 18 -15.76 1.40 14.81
C GLY A 18 -15.74 0.23 15.79
N PHE A 19 -16.85 -0.51 15.92
CA PHE A 19 -16.96 -1.69 16.78
C PHE A 19 -17.63 -2.85 16.03
N VAL A 20 -17.28 -4.07 16.44
CA VAL A 20 -17.96 -5.29 16.02
C VAL A 20 -18.62 -5.97 17.19
N CYS A 21 -19.77 -6.59 16.95
CA CYS A 21 -20.50 -7.36 17.95
C CYS A 21 -20.67 -8.81 17.51
N PHE A 22 -20.15 -9.73 18.32
CA PHE A 22 -20.17 -11.17 18.05
C PHE A 22 -21.46 -11.84 18.57
N GLY A 23 -22.16 -11.18 19.50
CA GLY A 23 -23.38 -11.68 20.14
C GLY A 23 -23.38 -11.35 21.62
N ALA A 24 -24.56 -11.36 22.25
CA ALA A 24 -24.74 -11.08 23.69
C ALA A 24 -24.18 -9.73 24.19
N ALA A 25 -23.81 -8.81 23.30
CA ALA A 25 -23.37 -7.47 23.67
C ALA A 25 -24.49 -6.74 24.41
N SER A 26 -24.18 -6.27 25.62
CA SER A 26 -25.09 -5.45 26.43
C SER A 26 -24.95 -3.95 26.15
N GLN A 27 -23.90 -3.58 25.42
CA GLN A 27 -23.57 -2.20 25.05
C GLN A 27 -23.30 -2.09 23.55
N PRO A 28 -23.48 -0.90 22.95
CA PRO A 28 -23.23 -0.69 21.52
C PRO A 28 -21.75 -0.72 21.12
N SER A 29 -20.82 -0.58 22.07
CA SER A 29 -19.36 -0.49 21.88
C SER A 29 -18.59 -1.47 22.78
N PRO A 30 -18.86 -2.78 22.69
CA PRO A 30 -18.20 -3.78 23.52
C PRO A 30 -16.68 -3.79 23.25
N SER A 31 -15.89 -3.93 24.31
CA SER A 31 -14.42 -3.99 24.26
C SER A 31 -13.86 -5.14 25.09
N ASP A 32 -14.73 -6.06 25.47
CA ASP A 32 -14.43 -7.22 26.31
C ASP A 32 -13.84 -8.39 25.53
N ASN A 33 -13.72 -8.30 24.19
CA ASN A 33 -13.30 -9.34 23.26
C ASN A 33 -14.15 -10.64 23.29
N ILE A 34 -15.25 -10.63 24.05
CA ILE A 34 -16.16 -11.76 24.22
C ILE A 34 -17.47 -11.46 23.49
N THR A 35 -18.09 -10.33 23.81
CA THR A 35 -19.36 -9.91 23.21
C THR A 35 -19.15 -8.99 22.01
N GLY A 36 -17.97 -8.39 21.93
CA GLY A 36 -17.47 -7.68 20.76
C GLY A 36 -16.14 -6.97 21.03
N ALA A 37 -15.69 -6.18 20.07
CA ALA A 37 -14.39 -5.51 20.14
C ALA A 37 -14.36 -4.23 19.29
N PRO A 38 -13.41 -3.32 19.55
CA PRO A 38 -13.06 -2.28 18.59
C PRO A 38 -12.67 -2.89 17.24
N CYS A 39 -12.95 -2.17 16.15
CA CYS A 39 -12.58 -2.59 14.82
C CYS A 39 -11.05 -2.80 14.75
N PRO A 40 -10.55 -3.98 14.33
CA PRO A 40 -9.13 -4.26 14.39
C PRO A 40 -8.34 -3.46 13.34
N PRO A 41 -7.04 -3.20 13.57
CA PRO A 41 -6.16 -2.63 12.55
C PRO A 41 -6.18 -3.41 11.24
N GLY A 42 -6.17 -2.68 10.14
CA GLY A 42 -6.34 -3.18 8.78
C GLY A 42 -7.80 -3.31 8.33
N PHE A 43 -8.77 -2.98 9.19
CA PHE A 43 -10.20 -3.13 8.89
C PHE A 43 -10.98 -1.88 9.27
N TYR A 44 -12.17 -1.72 8.69
CA TYR A 44 -13.18 -0.73 9.06
C TYR A 44 -14.53 -1.40 9.34
N CYS A 45 -15.32 -0.78 10.20
CA CYS A 45 -16.55 -1.35 10.75
C CYS A 45 -17.66 -0.28 10.75
N PRO A 46 -18.55 -0.27 9.74
CA PRO A 46 -19.74 0.56 9.73
C PRO A 46 -20.70 0.22 10.89
N VAL A 47 -21.74 1.04 11.06
CA VAL A 47 -22.79 0.76 12.06
C VAL A 47 -23.39 -0.62 11.84
N GLY A 48 -23.50 -1.40 12.91
CA GLY A 48 -24.10 -2.73 12.89
C GLY A 48 -23.17 -3.87 12.47
N SER A 49 -21.87 -3.62 12.26
CA SER A 49 -20.91 -4.66 11.90
C SER A 49 -20.89 -5.84 12.90
N SER A 50 -21.06 -7.05 12.37
CA SER A 50 -20.73 -8.30 13.06
C SER A 50 -19.37 -8.87 12.62
N VAL A 51 -18.90 -8.45 11.45
CA VAL A 51 -17.62 -8.84 10.85
C VAL A 51 -16.91 -7.57 10.36
N PRO A 52 -15.61 -7.39 10.68
CA PRO A 52 -14.83 -6.27 10.15
C PRO A 52 -14.66 -6.36 8.63
N SER A 53 -14.76 -5.23 7.93
CA SER A 53 -14.46 -5.16 6.49
C SER A 53 -13.00 -4.76 6.27
N PRO A 54 -12.24 -5.48 5.44
CA PRO A 54 -10.82 -5.20 5.26
C PRO A 54 -10.60 -3.88 4.53
N CYS A 55 -9.54 -3.15 4.90
CA CYS A 55 -9.02 -2.07 4.09
C CYS A 55 -8.70 -2.58 2.67
N PRO A 56 -9.08 -1.85 1.60
CA PRO A 56 -8.94 -2.33 0.24
C PRO A 56 -7.46 -2.45 -0.18
N LYS A 57 -7.18 -3.32 -1.17
CA LYS A 57 -5.84 -3.49 -1.74
C LYS A 57 -5.26 -2.15 -2.22
N GLY A 58 -3.97 -1.93 -1.99
CA GLY A 58 -3.34 -0.61 -2.20
C GLY A 58 -3.50 0.34 -1.00
N THR A 59 -4.08 -0.12 0.11
CA THR A 59 -4.18 0.63 1.37
C THR A 59 -3.77 -0.25 2.56
N PHE A 60 -3.52 0.38 3.70
CA PHE A 60 -3.24 -0.26 4.99
C PHE A 60 -3.73 0.64 6.14
N SER A 61 -3.87 0.09 7.35
CA SER A 61 -4.11 0.89 8.54
C SER A 61 -3.58 0.21 9.81
N GLU A 62 -2.75 0.91 10.57
CA GLU A 62 -2.28 0.49 11.89
C GLU A 62 -3.29 0.83 13.00
N GLN A 63 -4.27 1.69 12.70
CA GLN A 63 -5.24 2.19 13.67
C GLN A 63 -6.41 1.23 13.85
N SER A 64 -6.86 1.08 15.09
CA SER A 64 -8.14 0.42 15.41
C SER A 64 -9.30 1.40 15.34
N GLY A 65 -10.52 0.89 15.24
CA GLY A 65 -11.76 1.66 15.37
C GLY A 65 -12.16 2.43 14.10
N LEU A 66 -11.63 2.06 12.94
CA LEU A 66 -12.06 2.67 11.67
C LEU A 66 -13.55 2.36 11.43
N THR A 67 -14.25 3.35 10.90
CA THR A 67 -15.67 3.34 10.62
C THR A 67 -15.96 3.19 9.12
N GLU A 68 -15.03 3.59 8.27
CA GLU A 68 -15.22 3.68 6.83
C GLU A 68 -13.92 3.37 6.03
N PRO A 69 -14.03 2.97 4.76
CA PRO A 69 -12.85 2.61 3.96
C PRO A 69 -11.95 3.80 3.63
N SER A 70 -12.47 5.04 3.65
CA SER A 70 -11.68 6.25 3.35
C SER A 70 -10.60 6.55 4.40
N GLN A 71 -10.77 6.00 5.61
CA GLN A 71 -9.79 6.11 6.69
C GLN A 71 -8.62 5.14 6.53
N CYS A 72 -8.69 4.20 5.59
CA CYS A 72 -7.56 3.36 5.23
C CYS A 72 -6.51 4.19 4.48
N ARG A 73 -5.26 4.13 4.95
CA ARG A 73 -4.17 4.92 4.37
C ARG A 73 -3.69 4.28 3.09
N ARG A 74 -3.58 5.06 2.02
CA ARG A 74 -3.00 4.60 0.75
C ARG A 74 -1.56 4.16 0.96
N CYS A 75 -1.12 3.16 0.21
CA CYS A 75 0.26 2.70 0.28
C CYS A 75 1.22 3.85 -0.04
N VAL A 76 2.26 4.01 0.77
CA VAL A 76 3.19 5.14 0.60
C VAL A 76 4.08 4.94 -0.64
N PRO A 77 4.48 6.03 -1.32
CA PRO A 77 5.38 5.93 -2.47
C PRO A 77 6.66 5.18 -2.12
N GLY A 78 7.16 4.37 -3.07
CA GLY A 78 8.29 3.45 -2.88
C GLY A 78 7.89 2.08 -2.31
N PHE A 79 6.69 1.95 -1.76
CA PHE A 79 6.18 0.72 -1.17
C PHE A 79 4.91 0.25 -1.87
N TYR A 80 4.53 -1.01 -1.65
CA TYR A 80 3.31 -1.59 -2.19
C TYR A 80 2.52 -2.35 -1.13
N CYS A 81 1.21 -2.45 -1.36
CA CYS A 81 0.22 -3.05 -0.47
C CYS A 81 -0.56 -4.10 -1.28
N ALA A 82 -0.05 -5.33 -1.28
CA ALA A 82 -0.48 -6.39 -2.20
C ALA A 82 -1.82 -7.02 -1.82
N GLU A 83 -2.19 -7.00 -0.55
CA GLU A 83 -3.38 -7.66 -0.04
C GLU A 83 -4.33 -6.66 0.62
N PRO A 84 -5.63 -6.96 0.70
CA PRO A 84 -6.55 -6.22 1.56
C PRO A 84 -6.27 -6.54 3.04
N GLY A 85 -6.79 -5.74 3.96
CA GLY A 85 -6.71 -6.05 5.40
C GLY A 85 -5.34 -5.79 6.04
N LEU A 86 -4.46 -5.05 5.36
CA LEU A 86 -3.09 -4.85 5.80
C LEU A 86 -2.99 -3.87 6.97
N LYS A 87 -2.16 -4.24 7.95
CA LYS A 87 -1.79 -3.36 9.07
C LYS A 87 -0.65 -2.42 8.69
N ALA A 88 0.24 -2.86 7.81
CA ALA A 88 1.38 -2.09 7.31
C ALA A 88 1.58 -2.38 5.81
N VAL A 89 2.47 -1.64 5.16
CA VAL A 89 2.87 -1.92 3.78
C VAL A 89 3.38 -3.36 3.63
N THR A 90 3.20 -3.97 2.46
CA THR A 90 3.70 -5.32 2.18
C THR A 90 5.22 -5.33 2.06
N GLY A 91 5.79 -4.32 1.40
CA GLY A 91 7.23 -4.23 1.21
C GLY A 91 7.63 -3.08 0.30
N ALA A 92 8.94 -2.90 0.16
CA ALA A 92 9.52 -1.96 -0.80
C ALA A 92 9.39 -2.49 -2.23
N CYS A 93 9.33 -1.58 -3.19
CA CYS A 93 9.31 -1.98 -4.60
C CYS A 93 10.65 -2.55 -5.06
N LEU A 94 10.57 -3.42 -6.07
CA LEU A 94 11.73 -4.14 -6.58
C LEU A 94 12.64 -3.19 -7.37
N PRO A 95 13.97 -3.39 -7.32
CA PRO A 95 14.89 -2.67 -8.18
C PRO A 95 14.51 -2.82 -9.65
N GLY A 96 14.61 -1.73 -10.41
CA GLY A 96 14.14 -1.63 -11.79
C GLY A 96 12.71 -1.12 -11.91
N PHE A 97 12.01 -0.87 -10.79
CA PHE A 97 10.65 -0.34 -10.74
C PHE A 97 10.56 0.78 -9.72
N TYR A 98 9.60 1.69 -9.94
CA TYR A 98 9.23 2.72 -8.98
C TYR A 98 7.74 2.59 -8.61
N CYS A 99 7.39 2.94 -7.37
CA CYS A 99 6.03 2.85 -6.88
C CYS A 99 5.49 4.21 -6.45
N LEU A 100 4.29 4.53 -6.93
CA LEU A 100 3.55 5.71 -6.53
C LEU A 100 2.54 5.36 -5.44
N GLU A 101 1.84 6.38 -4.94
CA GLU A 101 0.85 6.22 -3.89
C GLU A 101 -0.25 5.22 -4.28
N GLY A 102 -0.49 4.25 -3.41
CA GLY A 102 -1.47 3.20 -3.61
C GLY A 102 -1.01 2.03 -4.48
N SER A 103 0.30 1.88 -4.70
CA SER A 103 0.84 0.71 -5.39
C SER A 103 0.40 -0.60 -4.76
N GLN A 104 0.08 -1.55 -5.63
CA GLN A 104 -0.45 -2.87 -5.28
C GLN A 104 0.53 -4.00 -5.61
N SER A 105 1.67 -3.69 -6.22
CA SER A 105 2.67 -4.66 -6.65
C SER A 105 4.07 -4.10 -6.43
N ALA A 106 5.03 -4.98 -6.17
CA ALA A 106 6.45 -4.63 -6.06
C ALA A 106 7.06 -4.26 -7.43
N ALA A 107 6.45 -4.70 -8.53
CA ALA A 107 6.86 -4.46 -9.91
C ALA A 107 5.66 -3.99 -10.76
N PRO A 108 5.13 -2.77 -10.52
CA PRO A 108 4.02 -2.24 -11.30
C PRO A 108 4.45 -2.00 -12.75
N MET A 109 3.61 -2.45 -13.69
CA MET A 109 3.83 -2.26 -15.13
C MET A 109 3.08 -1.03 -15.70
N SER A 110 2.26 -0.35 -14.89
CA SER A 110 1.36 0.73 -15.33
C SER A 110 1.52 2.00 -14.51
N GLY A 111 1.71 3.13 -15.20
CA GLY A 111 2.03 4.47 -14.69
C GLY A 111 1.08 5.07 -13.65
N VAL A 112 -0.09 4.48 -13.41
CA VAL A 112 -1.06 5.02 -12.44
C VAL A 112 -0.58 4.85 -11.00
N PHE A 113 0.05 3.72 -10.68
CA PHE A 113 0.53 3.42 -9.32
C PHE A 113 2.03 3.07 -9.27
N GLY A 114 2.76 3.33 -10.34
CA GLY A 114 4.20 3.05 -10.45
C GLY A 114 4.60 2.67 -11.87
N GLY A 115 5.81 2.17 -12.07
CA GLY A 115 6.20 1.69 -13.39
C GLY A 115 7.56 1.06 -13.41
N VAL A 116 7.92 0.55 -14.59
CA VAL A 116 9.29 0.17 -14.90
C VAL A 116 10.16 1.43 -15.04
N CYS A 117 11.41 1.35 -14.61
CA CYS A 117 12.37 2.42 -14.79
C CYS A 117 12.63 2.66 -16.29
N ASN A 118 12.43 3.89 -16.76
CA ASN A 118 12.59 4.22 -18.18
C ASN A 118 14.09 4.32 -18.58
N PRO A 119 14.41 4.23 -19.89
CA PRO A 119 15.76 4.50 -20.37
C PRO A 119 16.31 5.84 -19.85
N GLY A 120 17.62 5.87 -19.63
CA GLY A 120 18.32 6.99 -19.00
C GLY A 120 18.12 7.10 -17.48
N HIS A 121 17.42 6.15 -16.85
CA HIS A 121 17.18 6.13 -15.40
C HIS A 121 17.51 4.77 -14.77
N TYR A 122 17.69 4.79 -13.44
CA TYR A 122 17.76 3.60 -12.60
C TYR A 122 16.90 3.77 -11.34
N CYS A 123 16.38 2.66 -10.83
CA CYS A 123 15.46 2.61 -9.71
C CYS A 123 15.95 1.54 -8.74
N GLU A 124 16.50 1.96 -7.59
CA GLU A 124 16.90 1.04 -6.52
C GLU A 124 15.66 0.45 -5.81
N SER A 125 15.85 -0.38 -4.79
CA SER A 125 14.69 -0.86 -4.04
C SER A 125 14.03 0.28 -3.29
N GLY A 126 12.70 0.36 -3.36
CA GLY A 126 11.94 1.33 -2.59
C GLY A 126 11.87 2.74 -3.17
N THR A 127 12.21 2.95 -4.44
CA THR A 127 12.08 4.31 -5.02
C THR A 127 10.66 4.61 -5.51
N SER A 128 10.26 5.86 -5.36
CA SER A 128 9.06 6.43 -5.98
C SER A 128 9.37 7.32 -7.18
N VAL A 129 10.64 7.70 -7.33
CA VAL A 129 11.15 8.57 -8.38
C VAL A 129 12.35 7.89 -9.03
N PRO A 130 12.30 7.63 -10.34
CA PRO A 130 13.46 7.15 -11.10
C PRO A 130 14.64 8.13 -11.01
N ALA A 131 15.82 7.63 -10.66
CA ALA A 131 17.04 8.45 -10.64
C ALA A 131 17.66 8.50 -12.04
N SER A 132 17.99 9.68 -12.54
CA SER A 132 18.64 9.82 -13.85
C SER A 132 20.08 9.28 -13.82
N CYS A 133 20.54 8.75 -14.95
CA CYS A 133 21.94 8.38 -15.13
C CYS A 133 22.84 9.62 -14.95
N PRO A 134 23.98 9.49 -14.24
CA PRO A 134 24.94 10.57 -14.11
C PRO A 134 25.46 11.09 -15.46
N ALA A 135 25.90 12.35 -15.49
CA ALA A 135 26.53 12.94 -16.67
C ALA A 135 27.67 12.06 -17.22
N GLY A 136 27.73 11.90 -18.54
CA GLY A 136 28.70 11.04 -19.22
C GLY A 136 28.32 9.55 -19.25
N THR A 137 27.14 9.18 -18.72
CA THR A 137 26.64 7.79 -18.78
C THR A 137 25.24 7.71 -19.39
N HIS A 138 24.88 6.55 -19.93
CA HIS A 138 23.59 6.26 -20.53
C HIS A 138 23.10 4.85 -20.19
N HIS A 139 21.79 4.64 -20.21
CA HIS A 139 21.17 3.32 -20.11
C HIS A 139 20.05 3.23 -21.15
N ASN A 140 20.21 2.38 -22.17
CA ASN A 140 19.30 2.36 -23.32
C ASN A 140 18.07 1.46 -23.13
N ASN A 141 18.05 0.65 -22.08
CA ASN A 141 16.97 -0.30 -21.81
C ASN A 141 16.07 0.21 -20.68
N THR A 142 14.90 -0.40 -20.54
CA THR A 142 14.07 -0.24 -19.34
C THR A 142 14.58 -1.12 -18.21
N GLY A 143 14.22 -0.78 -16.96
CA GLY A 143 14.48 -1.60 -15.79
C GLY A 143 15.88 -1.46 -15.20
N GLY A 144 16.56 -0.33 -15.43
CA GLY A 144 17.79 0.01 -14.72
C GLY A 144 17.57 -0.06 -13.20
N LYS A 145 18.41 -0.81 -12.49
CA LYS A 145 18.24 -1.15 -11.07
C LYS A 145 19.11 -0.32 -10.15
N LYS A 146 20.29 0.09 -10.61
CA LYS A 146 21.30 0.83 -9.84
C LYS A 146 22.15 1.67 -10.76
N ARG A 147 22.93 2.58 -10.18
CA ARG A 147 23.83 3.49 -10.90
C ARG A 147 24.77 2.76 -11.88
N ASP A 148 25.27 1.57 -11.52
CA ASP A 148 26.22 0.80 -12.35
C ASP A 148 25.61 0.23 -13.65
N ASP A 149 24.28 0.27 -13.76
CA ASP A 149 23.58 -0.11 -14.99
C ASP A 149 23.68 1.01 -16.05
N CYS A 150 24.04 2.23 -15.64
CA CYS A 150 24.43 3.31 -16.55
C CYS A 150 25.85 3.10 -17.06
N LYS A 151 26.01 3.02 -18.39
CA LYS A 151 27.30 2.78 -19.07
C LYS A 151 27.89 4.08 -19.58
N PRO A 152 29.22 4.23 -19.61
CA PRO A 152 29.85 5.41 -20.20
C PRO A 152 29.34 5.63 -21.63
N CYS A 153 29.04 6.87 -21.99
CA CYS A 153 28.78 7.21 -23.38
C CYS A 153 30.01 6.83 -24.20
N PRO A 154 29.85 6.18 -25.37
CA PRO A 154 30.99 5.91 -26.23
C PRO A 154 31.68 7.24 -26.55
N ASP A 155 33.01 7.25 -26.53
CA ASP A 155 33.77 8.38 -27.05
C ASP A 155 33.25 8.65 -28.46
N GLY A 156 32.84 9.90 -28.72
CA GLY A 156 32.43 10.29 -30.06
C GLY A 156 33.57 9.90 -30.98
N ASN A 157 33.34 8.93 -31.87
CA ASN A 157 34.34 8.40 -32.78
C ASN A 157 35.11 9.55 -33.40
N VAL A 158 36.32 9.83 -32.90
CA VAL A 158 37.31 10.51 -33.70
C VAL A 158 37.81 9.42 -34.62
N MET A 159 37.22 9.34 -35.82
CA MET A 159 37.86 8.71 -36.96
C MET A 159 39.14 9.50 -37.25
N ILE A 160 40.20 9.27 -36.46
CA ILE A 160 41.52 9.77 -36.83
C ILE A 160 41.96 8.86 -37.97
N PHE A 161 41.83 9.36 -39.20
CA PHE A 161 42.68 8.89 -40.30
C PHE A 161 44.13 8.98 -39.81
N ARG A 162 44.72 7.86 -39.42
CA ARG A 162 46.17 7.72 -39.38
C ARG A 162 46.52 6.63 -40.37
N GLU A 163 46.98 7.12 -41.52
CA GLU A 163 47.65 6.36 -42.54
C GLU A 163 48.70 5.43 -41.93
N MET A 164 48.70 4.18 -42.37
CA MET A 164 49.88 3.43 -42.79
C MET A 164 49.44 2.26 -43.67
#